data_AF-A0A4Z2DK85-F1
#
_entry.id   AF-A0A4Z2DK85-F1
#
_cell.length_a   1.000
_cell.length_b   1.000
_cell.length_c   1.000
_cell.angle_alpha   90.00
_cell.angle_beta   90.00
_cell.angle_gamma   90.00
#
_symmetry.space_group_name_H-M   'P 1'
#
loop_
_entity.id
_entity.type
_entity.pdbx_description
1 polymer ?
#
loop_
_entity_poly.entity_id
_entity_poly.type
_entity_poly.pdbx_seq_one_letter_code
_entity_poly.pdbx_strand_id
1 'polypeptide(L)'
;MELERIFLKRCFIKHKTKASAFKKKGKQSKTDTSQVQPIKIKYVIQIKPPLIHLDDPKEFILDVAGSQDRWSSKVKFTQNSAETQSSIGQIEQSNVGRIQNLRILPSENNETKYNIDNLVVTQYLDANEIYRLLKSPQFYALLPPECRSCSIKDCILLKGQNCKELGGRQKVNFSLPLANKYTFEELVYGNFITPSKYSLELSDITVGLQRK
;
A
#
# COMPACT_ATOMS: atom_id res chain seq x y z
N MET A 1 8.33 4.77 -4.40
CA MET A 1 9.81 4.79 -4.21
C MET A 1 10.28 4.39 -2.82
N GLU A 2 9.48 4.49 -1.76
CA GLU A 2 9.88 4.03 -0.40
C GLU A 2 9.61 2.53 -0.16
N LEU A 3 8.58 1.96 -0.80
CA LEU A 3 8.20 0.55 -0.71
C LEU A 3 9.25 -0.43 -1.25
N GLU A 4 9.89 -0.10 -2.37
CA GLU A 4 11.05 -0.84 -2.88
C GLU A 4 12.21 -0.83 -1.89
N ARG A 5 12.44 0.29 -1.20
CA ARG A 5 13.52 0.44 -0.20
C ARG A 5 13.27 -0.43 1.03
N ILE A 6 12.01 -0.62 1.41
CA ILE A 6 11.64 -1.46 2.55
C ILE A 6 11.54 -2.95 2.15
N PHE A 7 11.08 -3.28 0.92
CA PHE A 7 11.22 -4.62 0.34
C PHE A 7 12.70 -5.06 0.31
N LEU A 8 13.58 -4.18 -0.17
CA LEU A 8 15.03 -4.41 -0.18
C LEU A 8 15.64 -4.52 1.23
N LYS A 9 15.18 -3.71 2.20
CA LYS A 9 15.65 -3.82 3.59
C LYS A 9 15.13 -5.08 4.30
N ARG A 10 13.90 -5.54 4.05
CA ARG A 10 13.28 -6.63 4.84
C ARG A 10 13.41 -8.02 4.22
N CYS A 11 13.45 -8.13 2.90
CA CYS A 11 13.68 -9.42 2.23
C CYS A 11 15.15 -9.88 2.31
N PHE A 12 16.10 -8.95 2.46
CA PHE A 12 17.54 -9.25 2.33
C PHE A 12 18.39 -8.95 3.56
N ILE A 13 17.92 -8.13 4.52
CA ILE A 13 18.62 -8.00 5.81
C ILE A 13 18.07 -9.10 6.72
N LYS A 14 18.90 -10.10 7.03
CA LYS A 14 18.72 -10.92 8.23
C LYS A 14 18.35 -9.97 9.36
N HIS A 15 17.13 -10.03 9.86
CA HIS A 15 16.94 -9.65 11.24
C HIS A 15 17.90 -10.55 12.01
N LYS A 16 19.00 -9.97 12.52
CA LYS A 16 19.60 -10.48 13.73
C LYS A 16 18.45 -10.41 14.73
N THR A 17 17.73 -11.52 14.88
CA THR A 17 16.97 -11.78 16.09
C THR A 17 17.94 -11.50 17.21
N LYS A 18 17.71 -10.44 17.99
CA LYS A 18 18.34 -10.29 19.30
C LYS A 18 17.74 -11.39 20.18
N ALA A 19 18.14 -12.64 19.91
CA ALA A 19 17.91 -13.80 20.73
C ALA A 19 19.29 -14.31 21.14
N SER A 20 19.95 -13.58 22.03
CA SER A 20 20.92 -14.12 22.98
C SER A 20 21.33 -13.04 23.98
N ALA A 21 20.62 -12.96 25.10
CA ALA A 21 21.21 -12.48 26.35
C ALA A 21 20.46 -13.06 27.54
N PHE A 22 20.30 -14.38 27.58
CA PHE A 22 20.20 -15.04 28.88
C PHE A 22 21.63 -15.12 29.44
N LYS A 23 22.00 -14.12 30.25
CA LYS A 23 22.72 -14.33 31.52
C LYS A 23 22.90 -13.02 32.30
N LYS A 24 22.17 -13.01 33.42
CA LYS A 24 22.51 -12.50 34.77
C LYS A 24 22.64 -10.99 35.03
N LYS A 25 21.68 -10.56 35.87
CA LYS A 25 21.78 -9.68 37.05
C LYS A 25 22.03 -8.19 36.84
N GLY A 26 20.97 -7.43 37.14
CA GLY A 26 21.07 -6.26 38.01
C GLY A 26 21.24 -4.91 37.33
N LYS A 27 20.11 -4.23 37.08
CA LYS A 27 19.81 -2.82 37.41
C LYS A 27 18.64 -2.35 36.53
N GLN A 28 17.59 -1.86 37.18
CA GLN A 28 16.49 -1.16 36.53
C GLN A 28 17.06 0.03 35.75
N SER A 29 16.99 -0.03 34.42
CA SER A 29 17.16 1.11 33.55
C SER A 29 15.79 1.46 32.99
N LYS A 30 15.39 2.73 33.18
CA LYS A 30 14.13 3.30 32.73
C LYS A 30 13.95 3.00 31.24
N THR A 31 12.85 2.34 30.90
CA THR A 31 12.45 2.09 29.52
C THR A 31 12.13 3.40 28.83
N ASP A 32 13.02 3.83 27.92
CA ASP A 32 12.66 4.70 26.81
C ASP A 32 11.55 4.01 26.01
N THR A 33 10.31 4.42 26.21
CA THR A 33 9.24 4.21 25.23
C THR A 33 9.56 5.07 24.02
N SER A 34 10.44 4.59 23.15
CA SER A 34 10.52 5.08 21.78
C SER A 34 9.13 4.92 21.17
N GLN A 35 8.39 6.02 21.05
CA GLN A 35 7.10 6.05 20.38
C GLN A 35 7.32 5.56 18.95
N VAL A 36 6.93 4.31 18.67
CA VAL A 36 6.91 3.78 17.32
C VAL A 36 5.85 4.60 16.59
N GLN A 37 6.27 5.52 15.73
CA GLN A 37 5.33 6.29 14.93
C GLN A 37 4.40 5.34 14.16
N PRO A 38 3.08 5.58 14.17
CA PRO A 38 2.16 4.74 13.43
C PRO A 38 2.53 4.78 11.95
N ILE A 39 2.71 3.60 11.35
CA ILE A 39 3.06 3.46 9.94
C ILE A 39 1.90 4.03 9.13
N LYS A 40 2.15 5.12 8.41
CA LYS A 40 1.22 5.66 7.43
C LYS A 40 1.44 4.97 6.09
N ILE A 41 0.35 4.66 5.40
CA ILE A 41 0.36 4.10 4.05
C ILE A 41 -0.45 4.99 3.12
N LYS A 42 -0.14 4.90 1.83
CA LYS A 42 -0.82 5.66 0.79
C LYS A 42 -2.16 5.00 0.43
N TYR A 43 -3.21 5.80 0.36
CA TYR A 43 -4.49 5.46 -0.23
C TYR A 43 -4.69 6.32 -1.48
N VAL A 44 -5.14 5.69 -2.56
CA VAL A 44 -5.62 6.37 -3.77
C VAL A 44 -7.10 6.10 -3.89
N ILE A 45 -7.88 7.16 -4.04
CA ILE A 45 -9.33 7.12 -4.06
C ILE A 45 -9.78 7.60 -5.43
N GLN A 46 -10.59 6.82 -6.12
CA GLN A 46 -11.12 7.14 -7.44
C GLN A 46 -12.64 7.13 -7.39
N ILE A 47 -13.27 8.21 -7.86
CA ILE A 47 -14.72 8.37 -7.94
C ILE A 47 -15.14 8.37 -9.41
N LYS A 48 -16.23 7.66 -9.72
CA LYS A 48 -16.98 7.75 -10.98
C LYS A 48 -18.44 8.11 -10.69
N PRO A 49 -19.06 9.00 -11.50
CA PRO A 49 -18.49 9.75 -12.62
C PRO A 49 -17.36 10.72 -12.20
N PRO A 50 -16.68 11.42 -13.12
CA PRO A 50 -15.67 12.40 -12.75
C PRO A 50 -16.32 13.71 -12.26
N LEU A 51 -15.67 14.38 -11.30
CA LEU A 51 -16.05 15.64 -10.64
C LEU A 51 -15.63 16.86 -11.48
N ILE A 52 -16.15 16.97 -12.70
CA ILE A 52 -15.77 17.99 -13.69
C ILE A 52 -16.69 19.21 -13.73
N HIS A 53 -17.89 19.13 -13.17
CA HIS A 53 -18.81 20.26 -13.11
C HIS A 53 -18.38 21.26 -12.02
N LEU A 54 -18.83 22.52 -12.18
CA LEU A 54 -18.51 23.60 -11.24
C LEU A 54 -19.12 23.34 -9.87
N ASP A 55 -20.33 22.78 -9.83
CA ASP A 55 -21.07 22.50 -8.61
C ASP A 55 -20.68 21.15 -7.96
N ASP A 56 -19.77 20.39 -8.59
CA ASP A 56 -19.32 19.11 -8.05
C ASP A 56 -18.46 19.32 -6.79
N PRO A 57 -18.71 18.58 -5.69
CA PRO A 57 -17.88 18.67 -4.49
C PRO A 57 -16.42 18.32 -4.82
N LYS A 58 -15.48 19.18 -4.44
CA LYS A 58 -14.04 18.93 -4.66
C LYS A 58 -13.36 18.20 -3.50
N GLU A 59 -14.03 18.16 -2.34
CA GLU A 59 -13.54 17.51 -1.13
C GLU A 59 -14.64 16.63 -0.52
N PHE A 60 -14.27 15.42 -0.11
CA PHE A 60 -15.14 14.48 0.58
C PHE A 60 -14.53 14.06 1.90
N ILE A 61 -15.36 13.88 2.92
CA ILE A 61 -14.99 13.17 4.15
C ILE A 61 -15.15 11.68 3.88
N LEU A 62 -14.07 10.94 4.10
CA LEU A 62 -14.04 9.48 4.04
C LEU A 62 -13.82 8.92 5.44
N ASP A 63 -14.75 8.06 5.86
CA ASP A 63 -14.60 7.21 7.03
C ASP A 63 -14.29 5.79 6.56
N VAL A 64 -13.11 5.28 6.90
CA VAL A 64 -12.65 3.96 6.50
C VAL A 64 -12.48 3.11 7.75
N ALA A 65 -13.17 1.97 7.78
CA ALA A 65 -13.06 0.98 8.84
C ALA A 65 -12.53 -0.33 8.26
N GLY A 66 -11.42 -0.80 8.82
CA GLY A 66 -10.82 -2.08 8.46
C GLY A 66 -10.70 -3.04 9.63
N SER A 67 -10.11 -4.19 9.36
CA SER A 67 -9.91 -5.28 10.32
C SER A 67 -9.05 -4.94 11.55
N GLN A 68 -8.23 -3.89 11.48
CA GLN A 68 -7.26 -3.55 12.54
C GLN A 68 -7.48 -2.16 13.14
N ASP A 69 -7.96 -1.20 12.33
CA ASP A 69 -8.09 0.19 12.74
C ASP A 69 -9.19 0.90 11.93
N ARG A 70 -9.46 2.16 12.26
CA ARG A 70 -10.35 3.04 11.51
C ARG A 70 -9.79 4.46 11.46
N TRP A 71 -10.12 5.19 10.40
CA TRP A 71 -9.81 6.62 10.31
C TRP A 71 -10.92 7.39 9.61
N SER A 72 -10.99 8.68 9.89
CA SER A 72 -11.86 9.66 9.24
C SER A 72 -11.01 10.80 8.72
N SER A 73 -11.12 11.15 7.45
CA SER A 73 -10.33 12.24 6.89
C SER A 73 -10.95 12.86 5.65
N LYS A 74 -10.62 14.14 5.43
CA LYS A 74 -10.96 14.87 4.23
C LYS A 74 -10.01 14.50 3.10
N VAL A 75 -10.56 14.16 1.95
CA VAL A 75 -9.84 13.82 0.72
C VAL A 75 -10.24 14.81 -0.36
N LYS A 76 -9.24 15.55 -0.85
CA LYS A 76 -9.40 16.45 -2.00
C LYS A 76 -9.12 15.71 -3.29
N PHE A 77 -10.01 15.86 -4.26
CA PHE A 77 -9.89 15.28 -5.60
C PHE A 77 -9.27 16.33 -6.53
N THR A 78 -8.04 16.10 -6.95
CA THR A 78 -7.23 17.10 -7.68
C THR A 78 -6.87 16.67 -9.09
N GLN A 79 -7.13 15.41 -9.46
CA GLN A 79 -6.79 14.85 -10.76
C GLN A 79 -8.03 14.23 -11.40
N ASN A 80 -8.14 14.38 -12.72
CA ASN A 80 -9.18 13.72 -13.52
C ASN A 80 -8.49 12.84 -14.56
N SER A 81 -8.97 11.61 -14.69
CA SER A 81 -8.49 10.64 -15.68
C SER A 81 -9.55 10.49 -16.77
N ALA A 82 -9.19 10.89 -17.99
CA ALA A 82 -10.04 10.73 -19.16
C ALA A 82 -10.17 9.25 -19.58
N GLU A 83 -9.12 8.45 -19.38
CA GLU A 83 -9.14 7.02 -19.72
C GLU A 83 -10.14 6.25 -18.85
N THR A 84 -10.11 6.50 -17.53
CA THR A 84 -10.97 5.80 -16.59
C THR A 84 -12.29 6.51 -16.31
N GLN A 85 -12.48 7.72 -16.85
CA GLN A 85 -13.62 8.60 -16.59
C GLN A 85 -13.85 8.77 -15.08
N SER A 86 -12.80 9.20 -14.36
CA SER A 86 -12.82 9.25 -12.90
C SER A 86 -12.04 10.42 -12.34
N SER A 87 -12.46 10.92 -11.18
CA SER A 87 -11.66 11.84 -10.36
C SER A 87 -10.85 11.09 -9.32
N ILE A 88 -9.64 11.57 -9.04
CA ILE A 88 -8.66 10.90 -8.20
C ILE A 88 -8.22 11.83 -7.06
N GLY A 89 -8.33 11.31 -5.84
CA GLY A 89 -7.78 11.86 -4.61
C GLY A 89 -6.72 10.93 -4.02
N GLN A 90 -5.79 11.49 -3.25
CA GLN A 90 -4.74 10.71 -2.59
C GLN A 90 -4.58 11.18 -1.15
N ILE A 91 -4.34 10.25 -0.22
CA ILE A 91 -4.12 10.57 1.18
C ILE A 91 -3.18 9.54 1.85
N GLU A 92 -2.42 9.97 2.85
CA GLU A 92 -1.64 9.07 3.70
C GLU A 92 -2.29 8.97 5.08
N GLN A 93 -2.65 7.75 5.48
CA GLN A 93 -3.33 7.45 6.75
C GLN A 93 -2.81 6.18 7.39
N SER A 94 -3.25 5.89 8.63
CA SER A 94 -2.91 4.63 9.31
C SER A 94 -3.34 3.42 8.48
N ASN A 95 -2.61 2.31 8.62
CA ASN A 95 -3.00 1.05 8.01
C ASN A 95 -4.16 0.43 8.79
N VAL A 96 -5.34 0.32 8.16
CA VAL A 96 -6.55 -0.27 8.76
C VAL A 96 -6.62 -1.80 8.60
N GLY A 97 -5.59 -2.41 8.01
CA GLY A 97 -5.65 -3.79 7.53
C GLY A 97 -6.63 -3.92 6.36
N ARG A 98 -7.33 -5.05 6.27
CA ARG A 98 -8.34 -5.26 5.22
C ARG A 98 -9.51 -4.31 5.43
N ILE A 99 -9.82 -3.47 4.42
CA ILE A 99 -10.99 -2.57 4.47
C ILE A 99 -12.26 -3.42 4.49
N GLN A 100 -13.11 -3.17 5.47
CA GLN A 100 -14.38 -3.88 5.66
C GLN A 100 -15.55 -2.98 5.29
N ASN A 101 -15.53 -1.73 5.73
CA ASN A 101 -16.59 -0.76 5.47
C ASN A 101 -16.00 0.61 5.16
N LEU A 102 -16.71 1.37 4.34
CA LEU A 102 -16.40 2.75 4.02
C LEU A 102 -17.67 3.59 4.06
N ARG A 103 -17.56 4.83 4.51
CA ARG A 103 -18.60 5.85 4.32
C ARG A 103 -17.95 7.07 3.66
N ILE A 104 -18.66 7.67 2.72
CA ILE A 104 -18.25 8.90 2.04
C ILE A 104 -19.34 9.96 2.15
N LEU A 105 -18.93 11.20 2.35
CA LEU A 105 -19.79 12.36 2.53
C LEU A 105 -19.15 13.57 1.84
N PRO A 106 -19.90 14.41 1.10
CA PRO A 106 -19.35 15.68 0.62
C PRO A 106 -18.91 16.52 1.83
N SER A 107 -17.75 17.18 1.74
CA SER A 107 -17.27 18.00 2.86
C SER A 107 -17.97 19.36 2.95
N GLU A 108 -18.57 19.83 1.86
CA GLU A 108 -19.32 21.07 1.80
C GLU A 108 -20.81 20.77 2.02
N ASN A 109 -21.53 21.67 2.71
CA ASN A 109 -22.98 21.63 2.90
C ASN A 109 -23.71 22.00 1.60
N ASN A 110 -23.36 21.34 0.50
CA ASN A 110 -24.08 21.50 -0.75
C ASN A 110 -25.24 20.50 -0.71
N GLU A 111 -26.46 21.00 -0.77
CA GLU A 111 -27.70 20.20 -0.83
C GLU A 111 -27.72 19.30 -2.08
N THR A 112 -26.84 19.56 -3.05
CA THR A 112 -26.58 18.73 -4.21
C THR A 112 -25.87 17.42 -3.82
N LYS A 113 -26.68 16.37 -3.71
CA LYS A 113 -26.18 14.99 -3.69
C LYS A 113 -25.54 14.67 -5.03
N TYR A 114 -24.22 14.49 -5.04
CA TYR A 114 -23.52 13.99 -6.23
C TYR A 114 -23.70 12.47 -6.37
N ASN A 115 -24.23 11.97 -7.47
CA ASN A 115 -24.41 10.53 -7.59
C ASN A 115 -23.06 9.83 -7.82
N ILE A 116 -22.61 8.97 -6.89
CA ILE A 116 -21.39 8.19 -7.06
C ILE A 116 -21.77 6.77 -7.48
N ASP A 117 -21.55 6.48 -8.76
CA ASP A 117 -21.80 5.15 -9.34
C ASP A 117 -20.76 4.13 -8.85
N ASN A 118 -19.50 4.57 -8.76
CA ASN A 118 -18.39 3.70 -8.41
C ASN A 118 -17.33 4.44 -7.60
N LEU A 119 -16.91 3.83 -6.50
CA LEU A 119 -15.76 4.27 -5.71
C LEU A 119 -14.72 3.15 -5.68
N VAL A 120 -13.49 3.47 -6.06
CA VAL A 120 -12.35 2.57 -5.96
C VAL A 120 -11.37 3.12 -4.93
N VAL A 121 -11.01 2.28 -3.96
CA VAL A 121 -9.97 2.60 -2.98
C VAL A 121 -8.81 1.63 -3.18
N THR A 122 -7.67 2.17 -3.56
CA THR A 122 -6.40 1.44 -3.66
C THR A 122 -5.55 1.77 -2.44
N GLN A 123 -5.43 0.81 -1.54
CA GLN A 123 -4.61 0.85 -0.32
C GLN A 123 -3.24 0.23 -0.62
N TYR A 124 -2.17 1.02 -0.62
CA TYR A 124 -0.82 0.49 -0.80
C TYR A 124 -0.40 -0.33 0.42
N LEU A 125 0.19 -1.49 0.18
CA LEU A 125 0.71 -2.34 1.22
C LEU A 125 1.95 -1.72 1.84
N ASP A 126 2.08 -1.82 3.16
CA ASP A 126 3.38 -1.60 3.77
C ASP A 126 4.32 -2.78 3.47
N ALA A 127 5.62 -2.58 3.61
CA ALA A 127 6.57 -3.61 3.24
C ALA A 127 6.65 -4.81 4.21
N ASN A 128 6.12 -4.72 5.43
CA ASN A 128 5.93 -5.92 6.27
C ASN A 128 4.80 -6.78 5.69
N GLU A 129 3.74 -6.17 5.16
CA GLU A 129 2.66 -6.88 4.47
C GLU A 129 3.16 -7.53 3.20
N ILE A 130 3.90 -6.79 2.35
CA ILE A 130 4.54 -7.36 1.16
C ILE A 130 5.44 -8.54 1.54
N TYR A 131 6.30 -8.36 2.55
CA TYR A 131 7.17 -9.44 3.02
C TYR A 131 6.39 -10.68 3.51
N ARG A 132 5.30 -10.48 4.26
CA ARG A 132 4.44 -11.58 4.74
C ARG A 132 3.76 -12.30 3.58
N LEU A 133 3.22 -11.56 2.60
CA LEU A 133 2.60 -12.15 1.41
C LEU A 133 3.59 -13.01 0.65
N LEU A 134 4.81 -12.51 0.42
CA LEU A 134 5.84 -13.25 -0.32
C LEU A 134 6.36 -14.51 0.37
N LYS A 135 6.08 -14.70 1.66
CA LYS A 135 6.33 -15.97 2.36
C LYS A 135 5.25 -17.01 2.14
N SER A 136 4.06 -16.61 1.73
CA SER A 136 2.99 -17.56 1.44
C SER A 136 3.32 -18.35 0.17
N PRO A 137 2.95 -19.64 0.08
CA PRO A 137 3.34 -20.49 -1.05
C PRO A 137 2.96 -19.91 -2.42
N GLN A 138 1.76 -19.33 -2.52
CA GLN A 138 1.22 -18.75 -3.76
C GLN A 138 2.08 -17.60 -4.31
N PHE A 139 2.56 -16.68 -3.46
CA PHE A 139 3.37 -15.54 -3.90
C PHE A 139 4.86 -15.86 -3.89
N TYR A 140 5.31 -16.78 -3.04
CA TYR A 140 6.68 -17.30 -3.07
C TYR A 140 6.99 -17.97 -4.41
N ALA A 141 6.01 -18.66 -5.00
CA ALA A 141 6.09 -19.24 -6.34
C ALA A 141 6.16 -18.20 -7.48
N LEU A 142 5.89 -16.92 -7.22
CA LEU A 142 6.09 -15.83 -8.21
C LEU A 142 7.49 -15.24 -8.13
N LEU A 143 8.22 -15.47 -7.03
CA LEU A 143 9.60 -15.01 -6.92
C LEU A 143 10.49 -15.83 -7.87
N PRO A 144 11.43 -15.21 -8.57
CA PRO A 144 12.44 -15.94 -9.35
C PRO A 144 13.27 -16.86 -8.45
N PRO A 145 13.74 -18.03 -8.95
CA PRO A 145 14.56 -18.97 -8.16
C PRO A 145 15.79 -18.31 -7.50
N GLU A 146 16.40 -17.35 -8.21
CA GLU A 146 17.53 -16.54 -7.75
C GLU A 146 17.18 -15.75 -6.49
N CYS A 147 15.93 -15.29 -6.38
CA CYS A 147 15.39 -14.55 -5.25
C CYS A 147 14.84 -15.47 -4.13
N ARG A 148 14.45 -16.70 -4.45
CA ARG A 148 13.94 -17.69 -3.48
C ARG A 148 15.04 -18.28 -2.61
N SER A 149 16.20 -18.54 -3.20
CA SER A 149 17.37 -18.97 -2.45
C SER A 149 17.91 -17.76 -1.67
N CYS A 150 17.92 -17.82 -0.35
CA CYS A 150 18.50 -16.79 0.53
C CYS A 150 20.03 -16.58 0.36
N SER A 151 20.58 -16.92 -0.82
CA SER A 151 21.98 -16.84 -1.23
C SER A 151 22.33 -15.53 -1.94
N ILE A 152 21.45 -14.53 -1.94
CA ILE A 152 21.75 -13.16 -2.40
C ILE A 152 22.57 -12.38 -1.36
N LYS A 153 23.46 -13.07 -0.60
CA LYS A 153 24.43 -12.36 0.26
C LYS A 153 25.48 -11.63 -0.58
N ASP A 154 25.71 -12.16 -1.78
CA ASP A 154 26.77 -11.74 -2.68
C ASP A 154 26.22 -10.99 -3.89
N CYS A 155 24.94 -10.57 -3.91
CA CYS A 155 24.43 -9.72 -4.99
C CYS A 155 23.97 -8.35 -4.47
N ILE A 156 24.35 -7.30 -5.19
CA ILE A 156 23.84 -5.94 -5.06
C ILE A 156 22.61 -5.82 -5.95
N LEU A 157 21.51 -5.35 -5.35
CA LEU A 157 20.25 -5.12 -6.04
C LEU A 157 20.22 -3.70 -6.61
N LEU A 158 20.27 -3.58 -7.93
CA LEU A 158 20.24 -2.30 -8.63
C LEU A 158 18.79 -1.90 -8.96
N LYS A 159 18.48 -0.60 -8.79
CA LYS A 159 17.16 -0.02 -9.11
C LYS A 159 16.93 0.04 -10.62
N GLY A 160 15.68 0.01 -11.07
CA GLY A 160 15.30 0.00 -12.49
C GLY A 160 16.05 0.97 -13.42
N GLN A 161 16.32 2.22 -13.00
CA GLN A 161 17.13 3.16 -13.80
C GLN A 161 18.59 2.73 -13.95
N ASN A 162 19.20 2.16 -12.89
CA ASN A 162 20.56 1.60 -12.89
C ASN A 162 20.61 0.20 -13.53
N CYS A 163 19.45 -0.43 -13.74
CA CYS A 163 19.39 -1.68 -14.47
C CYS A 163 19.61 -1.47 -15.96
N LYS A 164 19.31 -0.30 -16.55
CA LYS A 164 19.37 -0.11 -18.01
C LYS A 164 20.74 -0.53 -18.60
N GLU A 165 21.82 -0.24 -17.88
CA GLU A 165 23.21 -0.53 -18.27
C GLU A 165 23.67 -1.97 -17.98
N LEU A 166 22.89 -2.78 -17.25
CA LEU A 166 23.24 -4.18 -16.97
C LEU A 166 22.91 -5.09 -18.16
N GLY A 167 23.83 -6.01 -18.48
CA GLY A 167 23.58 -7.07 -19.46
C GLY A 167 22.41 -7.99 -19.07
N GLY A 168 21.74 -8.60 -20.06
CA GLY A 168 20.49 -9.36 -19.85
C GLY A 168 20.56 -10.48 -18.80
N ARG A 169 21.72 -11.09 -18.57
CA ARG A 169 21.91 -12.16 -17.56
C ARG A 169 21.93 -11.68 -16.10
N GLN A 170 21.91 -10.37 -15.88
CA GLN A 170 21.92 -9.74 -14.55
C GLN A 170 20.60 -9.05 -14.23
N LYS A 171 19.56 -9.23 -15.05
CA LYS A 171 18.23 -8.63 -14.84
C LYS A 171 17.23 -9.72 -14.55
N VAL A 172 16.38 -9.51 -13.55
CA VAL A 172 15.30 -10.42 -13.22
C VAL A 172 14.01 -9.62 -13.09
N ASN A 173 12.98 -10.09 -13.78
CA ASN A 173 11.64 -9.49 -13.76
C ASN A 173 10.72 -10.36 -12.92
N PHE A 174 9.91 -9.74 -12.08
CA PHE A 174 8.86 -10.43 -11.34
C PHE A 174 7.79 -9.45 -10.87
N SER A 175 6.60 -9.98 -10.60
CA SER A 175 5.47 -9.19 -10.15
C SER A 175 5.39 -9.21 -8.62
N LEU A 176 5.33 -8.03 -8.00
CA LEU A 176 5.17 -7.87 -6.56
C LEU A 176 3.74 -7.46 -6.19
N PRO A 177 3.17 -8.00 -5.11
CA PRO A 177 1.96 -7.44 -4.53
C PRO A 177 2.27 -6.06 -3.95
N LEU A 178 1.60 -5.02 -4.47
CA LEU A 178 1.86 -3.64 -4.06
C LEU A 178 0.67 -2.99 -3.35
N ALA A 179 -0.55 -3.34 -3.73
CA ALA A 179 -1.72 -2.67 -3.20
C ALA A 179 -2.94 -3.59 -3.14
N ASN A 180 -3.80 -3.35 -2.15
CA ASN A 180 -5.14 -3.89 -2.10
C ASN A 180 -6.09 -2.91 -2.78
N LYS A 181 -6.88 -3.39 -3.74
CA LYS A 181 -7.90 -2.61 -4.43
C LYS A 181 -9.28 -3.08 -3.99
N TYR A 182 -10.10 -2.11 -3.58
CA TYR A 182 -11.48 -2.31 -3.15
C TYR A 182 -12.39 -1.51 -4.05
N THR A 183 -13.45 -2.14 -4.55
CA THR A 183 -14.48 -1.48 -5.35
C THR A 183 -15.78 -1.47 -4.58
N PHE A 184 -16.44 -0.32 -4.57
CA PHE A 184 -17.74 -0.08 -3.99
C PHE A 184 -18.67 0.38 -5.11
N GLU A 185 -19.79 -0.29 -5.27
CA GLU A 185 -20.83 0.00 -6.25
C GLU A 185 -22.07 0.54 -5.52
N GLU A 186 -22.85 1.40 -6.17
CA GLU A 186 -24.12 1.94 -5.65
C GLU A 186 -23.99 2.62 -4.27
N LEU A 187 -23.16 3.67 -4.19
CA LEU A 187 -22.89 4.35 -2.93
C LEU A 187 -24.09 5.18 -2.45
N VAL A 188 -24.66 4.81 -1.31
CA VAL A 188 -25.64 5.64 -0.59
C VAL A 188 -24.89 6.54 0.39
N TYR A 189 -25.00 7.86 0.17
CA TYR A 189 -24.36 8.85 1.04
C TYR A 189 -24.67 8.66 2.52
N GLY A 190 -23.64 8.84 3.34
CA GLY A 190 -23.77 8.85 4.80
C GLY A 190 -23.97 7.48 5.44
N ASN A 191 -24.07 6.41 4.64
CA ASN A 191 -24.10 5.05 5.13
C ASN A 191 -22.75 4.37 4.99
N PHE A 192 -22.46 3.46 5.91
CA PHE A 192 -21.35 2.54 5.74
C PHE A 192 -21.72 1.45 4.74
N ILE A 193 -20.84 1.23 3.78
CA ILE A 193 -20.97 0.24 2.73
C ILE A 193 -19.78 -0.71 2.73
N THR A 194 -20.05 -1.97 2.39
CA THR A 194 -19.02 -3.00 2.22
C THR A 194 -18.51 -3.01 0.78
N PRO A 195 -17.23 -3.35 0.53
CA PRO A 195 -16.71 -3.46 -0.83
C PRO A 195 -17.39 -4.61 -1.57
N SER A 196 -17.86 -4.35 -2.79
CA SER A 196 -18.45 -5.38 -3.67
C SER A 196 -17.38 -6.27 -4.30
N LYS A 197 -16.18 -5.72 -4.55
CA LYS A 197 -15.03 -6.46 -5.09
C LYS A 197 -13.75 -6.15 -4.33
N TYR A 198 -12.89 -7.15 -4.24
CA TYR A 198 -11.55 -7.07 -3.68
C TYR A 198 -10.55 -7.75 -4.61
N SER A 199 -9.44 -7.09 -4.91
CA SER A 199 -8.34 -7.66 -5.68
C SER A 199 -7.00 -7.17 -5.16
N LEU A 200 -5.98 -8.03 -5.22
CA LEU A 200 -4.61 -7.65 -4.94
C LEU A 200 -3.93 -7.20 -6.24
N GLU A 201 -3.47 -5.96 -6.29
CA GLU A 201 -2.74 -5.41 -7.43
C GLU A 201 -1.27 -5.86 -7.36
N LEU A 202 -0.85 -6.49 -8.46
CA LEU A 202 0.53 -6.84 -8.72
C LEU A 202 1.15 -5.78 -9.64
N SER A 203 2.41 -5.45 -9.40
CA SER A 203 3.19 -4.62 -10.32
C SER A 203 4.46 -5.35 -10.70
N ASP A 204 4.75 -5.33 -12.00
CA ASP A 204 6.01 -5.83 -12.51
C ASP A 204 7.16 -4.93 -12.07
N ILE A 205 8.20 -5.55 -11.55
CA ILE A 205 9.44 -4.89 -11.19
C ILE A 205 10.61 -5.58 -11.87
N THR A 206 11.57 -4.78 -12.31
CA THR A 206 12.85 -5.24 -12.82
C THR A 206 13.93 -4.97 -11.80
N VAL A 207 14.67 -6.01 -11.47
CA VAL A 207 15.71 -5.99 -10.46
C VAL A 207 17.03 -6.44 -11.08
N GLY A 208 18.09 -5.65 -10.87
CA GLY A 208 19.44 -6.02 -11.27
C GLY A 208 20.10 -6.86 -10.19
N LEU A 209 20.66 -8.02 -10.53
CA LEU A 209 21.50 -8.86 -9.68
C LEU A 209 22.96 -8.72 -10.11
N GLN A 210 23.72 -7.88 -9.41
CA GLN A 210 25.16 -7.74 -9.63
C GLN A 210 25.92 -8.51 -8.55
N ARG A 211 26.72 -9.52 -8.91
CA ARG A 211 27.60 -10.19 -7.92
C ARG A 211 28.62 -9.19 -7.37
N LYS A 212 28.83 -9.20 -6.05
CA LYS A 212 29.89 -8.48 -5.34
C LYS A 212 31.26 -8.97 -5.77
#